data_AF-A0A941YW13-F1
#
_entry.id   AF-A0A941YW13-F1
#
_cell.length_a   1.000
_cell.length_b   1.000
_cell.length_c   1.000
_cell.angle_alpha   90.00
_cell.angle_beta   90.00
_cell.angle_gamma   90.00
#
_symmetry.space_group_name_H-M   'P 1'
#
loop_
_entity.id
_entity.type
_entity.pdbx_description
1 polymer ?
#
loop_
_entity_poly.entity_id
_entity_poly.type
_entity_poly.pdbx_seq_one_letter_code
_entity_poly.pdbx_strand_id
1 'polypeptide(L)'
;MAALLSWIVVATLLDMLLRHAIAGYRAAELTRTFTGGMMLARLALAAASSLAAGAVAARVAPADARPAWIAGLLLLAMFLPEHVKIWHSLPVWYHLTFLVTLVPLVALGARLARRPAPPTATVTGSTAD
;
A
#
# COMPACT_ATOMS: atom_id res chain seq x y z
N MET A 1 11.34 -6.27 4.93
CA MET A 1 10.71 -7.53 4.44
C MET A 1 9.28 -7.70 4.91
N ALA A 2 8.96 -7.59 6.21
CA ALA A 2 7.58 -7.74 6.72
C ALA A 2 6.55 -6.86 6.00
N ALA A 3 6.87 -5.60 5.69
CA ALA A 3 5.98 -4.70 4.93
C ALA A 3 5.65 -5.25 3.52
N LEU A 4 6.66 -5.73 2.79
CA LEU A 4 6.47 -6.32 1.45
C LEU A 4 5.65 -7.60 1.53
N LEU A 5 5.93 -8.46 2.52
CA LEU A 5 5.15 -9.68 2.74
C LEU A 5 3.69 -9.37 3.05
N SER A 6 3.43 -8.37 3.90
CA SER A 6 2.06 -7.95 4.18
C SER A 6 1.34 -7.39 2.95
N TRP A 7 2.05 -6.65 2.09
CA TRP A 7 1.51 -6.20 0.82
C TRP A 7 1.08 -7.39 -0.04
N ILE A 8 1.96 -8.38 -0.21
CA ILE A 8 1.71 -9.58 -1.02
C ILE A 8 0.51 -10.35 -0.48
N VAL A 9 0.46 -10.59 0.83
CA VAL A 9 -0.64 -11.34 1.47
C VAL A 9 -1.97 -10.61 1.27
N VAL A 10 -2.04 -9.31 1.57
CA VAL A 10 -3.28 -8.54 1.42
C VAL A 10 -3.70 -8.45 -0.04
N ALA A 11 -2.77 -8.18 -0.96
CA ALA A 11 -3.06 -8.12 -2.39
C ALA A 11 -3.58 -9.46 -2.91
N THR A 12 -3.01 -10.57 -2.47
CA THR A 12 -3.44 -11.92 -2.87
C THR A 12 -4.86 -12.20 -2.39
N LEU A 13 -5.15 -11.93 -1.12
CA LEU A 13 -6.49 -12.17 -0.54
C LEU A 13 -7.56 -11.31 -1.22
N LEU A 14 -7.25 -10.03 -1.46
CA LEU A 14 -8.17 -9.13 -2.14
C LEU A 14 -8.36 -9.51 -3.61
N ASP A 15 -7.31 -9.97 -4.31
CA ASP A 15 -7.44 -10.38 -5.71
C ASP A 15 -8.24 -11.69 -5.83
N MET A 16 -8.07 -12.62 -4.89
CA MET A 16 -8.95 -13.79 -4.76
C MET A 16 -10.40 -13.37 -4.56
N LEU A 17 -10.66 -12.36 -3.72
CA LEU A 17 -12.00 -11.82 -3.53
C LEU A 17 -12.56 -11.22 -4.84
N LEU A 18 -11.77 -10.44 -5.59
CA LEU A 18 -12.22 -9.87 -6.86
C LEU A 18 -12.58 -10.96 -7.89
N ARG A 19 -11.76 -12.02 -8.00
CA ARG A 19 -12.02 -13.17 -8.87
C ARG A 19 -13.31 -13.91 -8.51
N HIS A 20 -13.69 -13.90 -7.25
CA HIS A 20 -14.92 -14.52 -6.76
C HIS A 20 -16.14 -13.61 -6.89
N ALA A 21 -15.99 -12.33 -6.55
CA ALA A 21 -17.10 -11.39 -6.41
C ALA A 21 -17.51 -10.70 -7.73
N ILE A 22 -16.58 -10.51 -8.67
CA ILE A 22 -16.85 -9.81 -9.92
C ILE A 22 -16.96 -10.81 -11.07
N ALA A 23 -18.18 -10.96 -11.61
CA ALA A 23 -18.43 -11.79 -12.78
C ALA A 23 -17.54 -11.38 -13.95
N GLY A 24 -16.94 -12.36 -14.63
CA GLY A 24 -16.04 -12.13 -15.78
C GLY A 24 -14.64 -11.61 -15.44
N TYR A 25 -14.33 -11.31 -14.17
CA TYR A 25 -13.02 -10.77 -13.78
C TYR A 25 -11.86 -11.70 -14.14
N ARG A 26 -12.01 -13.01 -13.91
CA ARG A 26 -10.97 -14.01 -14.23
C ARG A 26 -10.63 -14.04 -15.73
N ALA A 27 -11.65 -13.90 -16.60
CA ALA A 27 -11.43 -13.85 -18.04
C ALA A 27 -10.74 -12.54 -18.43
N ALA A 28 -11.24 -11.41 -17.92
CA ALA A 28 -10.68 -10.08 -18.15
C ALA A 28 -9.22 -9.96 -17.69
N GLU A 29 -8.83 -10.67 -16.62
CA GLU A 29 -7.45 -10.70 -16.14
C GLU A 29 -6.49 -11.40 -17.11
N LEU A 30 -6.90 -12.55 -17.67
CA LEU A 30 -6.09 -13.30 -18.63
C LEU A 30 -5.88 -12.53 -19.93
N THR A 31 -6.93 -11.86 -20.41
CA THR A 31 -6.91 -11.09 -21.67
C THR A 31 -6.51 -9.63 -21.49
N ARG A 32 -6.37 -9.17 -20.24
CA ARG A 32 -6.14 -7.76 -19.86
C ARG A 32 -7.24 -6.80 -20.33
N THR A 33 -8.47 -7.29 -20.53
CA THR A 33 -9.63 -6.50 -21.00
C THR A 33 -10.51 -6.09 -19.83
N PHE A 34 -9.96 -5.34 -18.88
CA PHE A 34 -10.70 -4.89 -17.71
C PHE A 34 -11.70 -3.78 -18.05
N THR A 35 -12.89 -3.84 -17.46
CA THR A 35 -13.85 -2.72 -17.49
C THR A 35 -13.40 -1.60 -16.55
N GLY A 36 -14.01 -0.41 -16.67
CA GLY A 36 -13.78 0.71 -15.75
C GLY A 36 -13.96 0.32 -14.27
N GLY A 37 -15.04 -0.41 -13.95
CA GLY A 37 -15.30 -0.90 -12.60
C GLY A 37 -14.22 -1.86 -12.09
N MET A 38 -13.73 -2.77 -12.94
CA MET A 38 -12.65 -3.69 -12.57
C MET A 38 -11.32 -2.95 -12.33
N MET A 39 -11.01 -1.95 -13.15
CA MET A 39 -9.82 -1.11 -12.96
C MET A 39 -9.87 -0.36 -11.63
N LEU A 40 -11.02 0.24 -11.29
CA LEU A 40 -11.23 0.88 -9.98
C LEU A 40 -11.08 -0.11 -8.82
N ALA A 41 -11.62 -1.33 -8.95
CA ALA A 41 -11.47 -2.37 -7.94
C ALA A 41 -10.00 -2.77 -7.73
N ARG A 42 -9.21 -2.87 -8.81
CA ARG A 42 -7.77 -3.14 -8.74
C ARG A 42 -6.99 -2.00 -8.09
N LEU A 43 -7.35 -0.75 -8.37
CA LEU A 43 -6.75 0.41 -7.69
C LEU A 43 -7.10 0.44 -6.20
N ALA A 44 -8.35 0.13 -5.83
CA ALA A 44 -8.77 0.03 -4.43
C ALA A 44 -8.02 -1.09 -3.70
N LEU A 45 -7.85 -2.25 -4.35
CA LEU A 45 -7.02 -3.34 -3.84
C LEU A 45 -5.58 -2.89 -3.59
N ALA A 46 -4.95 -2.27 -4.59
CA ALA A 46 -3.58 -1.78 -4.47
C ALA A 46 -3.43 -0.75 -3.35
N ALA A 47 -4.41 0.13 -3.19
CA ALA A 47 -4.45 1.11 -2.13
C ALA A 47 -4.53 0.46 -0.75
N ALA A 48 -5.43 -0.50 -0.56
CA ALA A 48 -5.58 -1.24 0.70
C ALA A 48 -4.30 -2.01 1.07
N SER A 49 -3.68 -2.71 0.11
CA SER A 49 -2.42 -3.42 0.31
C SER A 49 -1.27 -2.48 0.68
N SER A 50 -1.22 -1.30 0.06
CA SER A 50 -0.20 -0.28 0.33
C SER A 50 -0.35 0.32 1.73
N LEU A 51 -1.57 0.62 2.14
CA LEU A 51 -1.88 1.07 3.50
C LEU A 51 -1.48 0.01 4.53
N ALA A 52 -1.79 -1.27 4.29
CA ALA A 52 -1.40 -2.37 5.15
C ALA A 52 0.13 -2.50 5.27
N ALA A 53 0.85 -2.41 4.15
CA ALA A 53 2.31 -2.44 4.11
C ALA A 53 2.93 -1.31 4.95
N GLY A 54 2.41 -0.09 4.80
CA GLY A 54 2.79 1.07 5.61
C GLY A 54 2.54 0.83 7.10
N ALA A 55 1.35 0.33 7.42
CA ALA A 55 0.95 0.07 8.80
C ALA A 55 1.83 -1.02 9.46
N VAL A 56 2.28 -2.03 8.71
CA VAL A 56 3.23 -3.04 9.19
C VAL A 56 4.63 -2.44 9.33
N ALA A 57 5.09 -1.62 8.37
CA ALA A 57 6.38 -0.94 8.46
C ALA A 57 6.50 -0.10 9.75
N ALA A 58 5.46 0.67 10.08
CA ALA A 58 5.40 1.47 11.30
C ALA A 58 5.38 0.63 12.58
N ARG A 59 4.86 -0.60 12.55
CA ARG A 59 4.88 -1.49 13.73
C ARG A 59 6.24 -2.16 13.94
N VAL A 60 6.98 -2.41 12.87
CA VAL A 60 8.33 -2.98 12.94
C VAL A 60 9.35 -1.95 13.40
N ALA A 61 9.21 -0.70 12.97
CA ALA A 61 10.12 0.40 13.33
C ALA A 61 9.32 1.65 13.72
N PRO A 62 8.70 1.69 14.92
CA PRO A 62 7.79 2.78 15.30
C PRO A 62 8.45 4.15 15.42
N ALA A 63 9.74 4.18 15.77
CA ALA A 63 10.51 5.41 15.93
C ALA A 63 11.10 5.95 14.61
N ASP A 64 11.05 5.18 13.51
CA ASP A 64 11.68 5.56 12.24
C ASP A 64 10.66 5.56 11.10
N ALA A 65 10.60 6.65 10.35
CA ALA A 65 9.76 6.77 9.16
C ALA A 65 10.39 6.16 7.90
N ARG A 66 11.71 5.98 7.87
CA ARG A 66 12.46 5.51 6.70
C ARG A 66 11.99 4.14 6.18
N PRO A 67 11.67 3.14 7.03
CA PRO A 67 11.26 1.82 6.53
C PRO A 67 10.00 1.84 5.68
N ALA A 68 9.04 2.75 5.98
CA ALA A 68 7.84 2.91 5.17
C ALA A 68 8.15 3.51 3.79
N TRP A 69 9.00 4.54 3.73
CA TRP A 69 9.44 5.13 2.47
C TRP A 69 10.24 4.15 1.61
N ILE A 70 11.17 3.42 2.22
CA ILE A 70 11.95 2.38 1.53
C ILE A 70 11.02 1.30 0.98
N ALA A 71 10.06 0.81 1.78
CA ALA A 71 9.09 -0.17 1.31
C ALA A 71 8.25 0.35 0.14
N GLY A 72 7.77 1.60 0.21
CA GLY A 72 7.04 2.23 -0.90
C GLY A 72 7.87 2.33 -2.18
N LEU A 73 9.13 2.76 -2.07
CA LEU A 73 10.05 2.86 -3.22
C LEU A 73 10.38 1.48 -3.82
N LEU A 74 10.58 0.47 -2.98
CA LEU A 74 10.82 -0.90 -3.45
C LEU A 74 9.59 -1.46 -4.19
N LEU A 75 8.38 -1.26 -3.65
CA LEU A 75 7.15 -1.63 -4.33
C LEU A 75 7.02 -0.90 -5.67
N LEU A 76 7.29 0.41 -5.70
CA LEU A 76 7.25 1.20 -6.94
C LEU A 76 8.20 0.65 -7.99
N ALA A 77 9.45 0.37 -7.60
CA ALA A 77 10.45 -0.21 -8.50
C ALA A 77 10.02 -1.58 -9.03
N MET A 78 9.37 -2.41 -8.20
CA MET A 78 8.85 -3.72 -8.61
C MET A 78 7.66 -3.61 -9.59
N PHE A 79 6.77 -2.64 -9.38
CA PHE A 79 5.56 -2.49 -10.20
C PHE A 79 5.78 -1.71 -11.50
N LEU A 80 6.83 -0.90 -11.58
CA LEU A 80 7.15 -0.13 -12.77
C LEU A 80 7.32 -1.00 -14.04
N PRO A 81 8.14 -2.06 -14.06
CA PRO A 81 8.26 -2.92 -15.24
C PRO A 81 6.96 -3.66 -15.57
N GLU A 82 6.16 -4.05 -14.56
CA GLU A 82 4.85 -4.65 -14.80
C GLU A 82 3.90 -3.67 -15.50
N HIS A 83 3.93 -2.38 -15.14
CA HIS A 83 3.12 -1.34 -15.80
C HIS A 83 3.59 -1.04 -17.23
N VAL A 84 4.89 -1.13 -17.49
CA VAL A 84 5.43 -1.02 -18.86
C VAL A 84 4.92 -2.17 -19.73
N LYS A 85 4.90 -3.41 -19.23
CA LYS A 85 4.40 -4.58 -19.98
C LYS A 85 2.93 -4.47 -20.41
N ILE A 86 2.11 -3.78 -19.61
CA ILE A 86 0.67 -3.63 -19.84
C ILE A 86 0.30 -2.21 -20.34
N TRP A 87 1.29 -1.40 -20.70
CA TRP A 87 1.10 0.02 -21.04
C TRP A 87 0.08 0.23 -22.15
N HIS A 88 0.12 -0.60 -23.19
CA HIS A 88 -0.81 -0.55 -24.32
C HIS A 88 -2.13 -1.30 -24.10
N SER A 89 -2.22 -2.09 -23.02
CA SER A 89 -3.45 -2.85 -22.70
C SER A 89 -4.42 -2.03 -21.86
N LEU A 90 -3.91 -1.09 -21.05
CA LEU A 90 -4.72 -0.30 -20.12
C LEU A 90 -4.50 1.20 -20.32
N PRO A 91 -5.50 2.03 -20.04
CA PRO A 91 -5.42 3.47 -20.25
C PRO A 91 -4.39 4.14 -19.32
N VAL A 92 -3.78 5.22 -19.81
CA VAL A 92 -2.72 5.96 -19.10
C VAL A 92 -3.12 6.39 -17.68
N TRP A 93 -4.38 6.81 -17.49
CA TRP A 93 -4.86 7.23 -16.17
C TRP A 93 -4.75 6.12 -15.11
N TYR A 94 -4.92 4.85 -15.49
CA TYR A 94 -4.81 3.73 -14.57
C TYR A 94 -3.37 3.60 -14.07
N HIS A 95 -2.39 3.63 -14.99
CA HIS A 95 -0.98 3.52 -14.65
C HIS A 95 -0.52 4.67 -13.76
N LEU A 96 -0.88 5.91 -14.13
CA LEU A 96 -0.51 7.09 -13.36
C LEU A 96 -1.15 7.05 -11.96
N THR A 97 -2.42 6.70 -11.86
CA THR A 97 -3.10 6.58 -10.56
C THR A 97 -2.41 5.55 -9.68
N PHE A 98 -2.11 4.36 -10.20
CA PHE A 98 -1.41 3.32 -9.44
C PHE A 98 -0.02 3.81 -8.99
N LEU A 99 0.83 4.25 -9.92
CA LEU A 99 2.24 4.53 -9.66
C LEU A 99 2.42 5.75 -8.75
N VAL A 100 1.66 6.83 -9.00
CA VAL A 100 1.75 8.07 -8.22
C VAL A 100 1.25 7.87 -6.80
N THR A 101 0.19 7.09 -6.59
CA THR A 101 -0.40 6.91 -5.26
C THR A 101 0.30 5.86 -4.41
N LEU A 102 1.12 4.98 -5.01
CA LEU A 102 1.72 3.84 -4.32
C LEU A 102 2.56 4.26 -3.10
N VAL A 103 3.55 5.13 -3.29
CA VAL A 103 4.44 5.58 -2.21
C VAL A 103 3.67 6.43 -1.16
N PRO A 104 2.85 7.42 -1.56
CA PRO A 104 2.02 8.17 -0.61
C PRO A 104 1.12 7.29 0.26
N LEU A 105 0.51 6.23 -0.30
CA LEU A 105 -0.37 5.34 0.45
C LEU A 105 0.40 4.46 1.44
N VAL A 106 1.61 4.01 1.10
CA VAL A 106 2.47 3.32 2.09
C VAL A 106 2.86 4.28 3.22
N ALA A 107 3.27 5.51 2.89
CA ALA A 107 3.60 6.51 3.91
C ALA A 107 2.39 6.87 4.80
N LEU A 108 1.20 6.98 4.20
CA LEU A 108 -0.06 7.23 4.90
C LEU A 108 -0.41 6.08 5.84
N GLY A 109 -0.33 4.83 5.38
CA GLY A 109 -0.58 3.66 6.22
C GLY A 109 0.34 3.61 7.44
N ALA A 110 1.62 3.98 7.26
CA ALA A 110 2.57 4.09 8.36
C ALA A 110 2.20 5.21 9.33
N ARG A 111 1.78 6.38 8.83
CA ARG A 111 1.32 7.49 9.67
C ARG A 111 0.09 7.13 10.50
N LEU A 112 -0.89 6.46 9.91
CA LEU A 112 -2.12 6.03 10.59
C LEU A 112 -1.87 4.98 11.67
N ALA A 113 -0.83 4.15 11.53
CA ALA A 113 -0.50 3.09 12.47
C ALA A 113 0.45 3.52 13.61
N ARG A 114 1.09 4.69 13.51
CA ARG A 114 1.96 5.20 14.58
C ARG A 114 1.12 5.60 15.78
N ARG A 115 1.51 5.09 16.96
CA ARG A 115 0.94 5.53 18.24
C ARG A 115 1.57 6.87 18.63
N PRO A 116 0.80 7.81 19.21
CA PRO A 116 1.37 8.99 19.84
C PRO A 116 2.35 8.58 20.95
N ALA A 117 3.46 9.29 21.08
CA ALA A 117 4.33 9.11 22.24
C ALA A 117 3.54 9.48 23.52
N PRO A 118 3.70 8.72 24.62
CA PRO A 118 3.13 9.12 25.91
C PRO A 118 3.61 10.55 26.26
N PRO A 119 2.77 11.40 26.85
CA PRO A 119 3.21 12.71 27.34
C PRO A 119 4.38 12.49 28.30
N THR A 120 5.52 13.14 28.06
CA THR A 120 6.63 13.14 29.00
C THR A 120 6.13 13.75 30.30
N ALA A 121 5.96 12.93 31.35
CA ALA A 121 5.65 13.43 32.67
C ALA A 121 6.76 14.42 33.05
N THR A 122 6.43 15.70 33.10
CA THR A 122 7.34 16.73 33.58
C THR A 122 7.56 16.43 35.06
N VAL A 123 8.68 15.79 35.38
CA VAL A 123 9.13 15.65 36.76
C VAL A 123 9.49 17.05 37.23
N THR A 124 8.53 17.75 37.83
CA THR A 124 8.78 18.96 38.58
C THR A 124 9.60 18.56 39.80
N GLY A 125 10.91 18.73 39.71
CA GLY A 125 11.81 18.66 40.85
C GLY A 125 11.44 19.74 41.85
N SER A 126 10.75 19.35 42.93
CA SER A 126 10.65 20.15 44.14
C SER A 126 11.91 19.91 44.97
N THR A 127 12.98 20.62 44.64
CA THR A 127 14.03 20.93 45.61
C THR A 127 13.60 22.20 46.34
N ALA A 128 13.11 22.04 47.56
CA ALA A 128 13.02 23.09 48.55
C ALA A 128 13.37 22.45 49.89
N ASP A 129 14.63 22.63 50.27
CA ASP A 129 15.18 22.92 51.61
C ASP A 129 14.37 22.54 52.85
#